data_AF-A0A3M1EDU5-F1
#
_entry.id   AF-A0A3M1EDU5-F1
#
_cell.length_a   1.000
_cell.length_b   1.000
_cell.length_c   1.000
_cell.angle_alpha   90.00
_cell.angle_beta   90.00
_cell.angle_gamma   90.00
#
_symmetry.space_group_name_H-M   'P 1'
#
loop_
_entity.id
_entity.type
_entity.pdbx_description
1 polymer ?
#
loop_
_entity_poly.entity_id
_entity_poly.type
_entity_poly.pdbx_seq_one_letter_code
_entity_poly.pdbx_strand_id
1 'polypeptide(L)'
;MSKRTLYLLIAALVVVAGAGYGYSRYSASQAEPTPEVVVPADLKTTIWASGKVVPAQWATLSTPIGGQVMEIAAAEGDTVQAGAILLRLDDADLQANVRTAQAALAAAQAELARLKAAPRPAQLAAAEDDIRLAEAGLQSAQAAVTQAEAALANANAQLAQAEAGLLAAQATLHGAEASLQRLRNGPTQAEKETAFARLKQAQAEYDKIAWAGEVSLTPQALALEQATLEYQAAQATYQSVVSGPTEEDIAAAEAAVESA
;
A
#
# COMPACT_ATOMS: atom_id res chain seq x y z
N MET A 1 -152.38 -83.72 -61.95
CA MET A 1 -151.88 -83.46 -60.59
C MET A 1 -151.68 -81.95 -60.42
N SER A 2 -152.31 -81.22 -59.47
CA SER A 2 -153.42 -81.69 -58.62
C SER A 2 -152.92 -82.72 -57.59
N LYS A 3 -152.30 -82.23 -56.50
CA LYS A 3 -151.19 -82.83 -55.71
C LYS A 3 -149.74 -82.59 -56.24
N ARG A 4 -149.50 -82.02 -57.45
CA ARG A 4 -148.14 -81.59 -57.92
C ARG A 4 -147.69 -80.31 -57.20
N THR A 5 -148.64 -79.39 -57.01
CA THR A 5 -148.52 -78.23 -56.11
C THR A 5 -148.18 -78.63 -54.67
N LEU A 6 -148.67 -79.79 -54.20
CA LEU A 6 -148.31 -80.33 -52.88
C LEU A 6 -146.84 -80.77 -52.82
N TYR A 7 -146.35 -81.50 -53.83
CA TYR A 7 -144.92 -81.85 -53.90
C TYR A 7 -144.01 -80.62 -54.06
N LEU A 8 -144.43 -79.59 -54.82
CA LEU A 8 -143.68 -78.34 -54.95
C LEU A 8 -143.63 -77.56 -53.62
N LEU A 9 -144.71 -77.55 -52.84
CA LEU A 9 -144.72 -76.95 -51.50
C LEU A 9 -143.81 -77.70 -50.52
N ILE A 10 -143.81 -79.04 -50.54
CA ILE A 10 -142.91 -79.84 -49.69
C ILE A 10 -141.44 -79.62 -50.09
N ALA A 11 -141.13 -79.58 -51.39
CA ALA A 11 -139.78 -79.28 -51.87
C ALA A 11 -139.31 -77.87 -51.45
N ALA A 12 -140.18 -76.86 -51.56
CA ALA A 12 -139.88 -75.51 -51.09
C ALA A 12 -139.62 -75.46 -49.57
N LEU A 13 -140.41 -76.18 -48.77
CA LEU A 13 -140.23 -76.24 -47.32
C LEU A 13 -138.90 -76.89 -46.91
N VAL A 14 -138.47 -77.95 -47.61
CA VAL A 14 -137.16 -78.59 -47.38
C VAL A 14 -136.00 -77.65 -47.74
N VAL A 15 -136.11 -76.88 -48.83
CA VAL A 15 -135.10 -75.89 -49.21
C VAL A 15 -134.99 -74.75 -48.18
N VAL A 16 -136.12 -74.25 -47.67
CA VAL A 16 -136.13 -73.21 -46.61
C VAL A 16 -135.54 -73.74 -45.29
N ALA A 17 -135.88 -74.98 -44.89
CA ALA A 17 -135.30 -75.62 -43.70
C ALA A 17 -133.78 -75.84 -43.84
N GLY A 18 -133.32 -76.27 -45.01
CA GLY A 18 -131.90 -76.45 -45.31
C GLY A 18 -131.12 -75.12 -45.29
N ALA A 19 -131.68 -74.05 -45.89
CA ALA A 19 -131.07 -72.72 -45.87
C ALA A 19 -130.98 -72.15 -44.44
N GLY A 20 -132.03 -72.32 -43.63
CA GLY A 20 -132.04 -71.89 -42.22
C GLY A 20 -130.97 -72.58 -41.37
N TYR A 21 -130.79 -73.89 -41.55
CA TYR A 21 -129.74 -74.64 -40.84
C TYR A 21 -128.33 -74.22 -41.28
N GLY A 22 -128.12 -73.99 -42.58
CA GLY A 22 -126.83 -73.51 -43.13
C GLY A 22 -126.44 -72.14 -42.59
N TYR A 23 -127.37 -71.18 -42.56
CA TYR A 23 -127.09 -69.82 -42.08
C TYR A 23 -126.77 -69.77 -40.58
N SER A 24 -127.45 -70.60 -39.78
CA SER A 24 -127.17 -70.77 -38.35
C SER A 24 -125.75 -71.28 -38.09
N ARG A 25 -125.27 -72.25 -38.87
CA ARG A 25 -123.90 -72.78 -38.74
C ARG A 25 -122.81 -71.84 -39.25
N TYR A 26 -123.10 -71.02 -40.27
CA TYR A 26 -122.14 -70.04 -40.79
C TYR A 26 -121.91 -68.86 -39.82
N SER A 27 -122.98 -68.38 -39.18
CA SER A 27 -122.91 -67.26 -38.23
C SER A 27 -122.26 -67.61 -36.89
N ALA A 28 -122.05 -68.90 -36.60
CA ALA A 28 -121.43 -69.39 -35.36
C ALA A 28 -119.88 -69.47 -35.40
N SER A 29 -119.24 -68.93 -36.44
CA SER A 29 -117.79 -69.01 -36.65
C SER A 29 -117.06 -67.65 -36.63
N GLN A 30 -117.69 -66.59 -36.12
CA GLN A 30 -116.98 -65.36 -35.74
C GLN A 30 -116.39 -65.53 -34.34
N ALA A 31 -115.07 -65.74 -34.27
CA ALA A 31 -114.33 -65.72 -33.02
C ALA A 31 -113.78 -64.31 -32.74
N GLU A 32 -114.13 -63.76 -31.58
CA GLU A 32 -113.37 -62.68 -30.91
C GLU A 32 -112.55 -63.29 -29.76
N PRO A 33 -111.48 -62.64 -29.29
CA PRO A 33 -110.40 -62.04 -30.06
C PRO A 33 -109.02 -62.61 -29.61
N THR A 34 -107.92 -62.14 -30.20
CA THR A 34 -106.59 -62.32 -29.59
C THR A 34 -105.77 -61.04 -29.78
N PRO A 35 -105.49 -60.26 -28.73
CA PRO A 35 -104.61 -59.10 -28.80
C PRO A 35 -103.14 -59.56 -28.73
N GLU A 36 -102.50 -59.78 -29.87
CA GLU A 36 -101.07 -60.10 -29.91
C GLU A 36 -100.22 -58.81 -29.89
N VAL A 37 -99.85 -58.44 -28.66
CA VAL A 37 -98.71 -57.61 -28.22
C VAL A 37 -98.15 -56.60 -29.23
N VAL A 38 -98.51 -55.33 -29.05
CA VAL A 38 -97.66 -54.20 -29.52
C VAL A 38 -96.44 -54.15 -28.61
N VAL A 39 -95.35 -54.82 -29.02
CA VAL A 39 -94.05 -54.64 -28.39
C VAL A 39 -93.60 -53.20 -28.71
N PRO A 40 -93.27 -52.35 -27.74
CA PRO A 40 -92.68 -51.05 -28.04
C PRO A 40 -91.34 -51.30 -28.74
N ALA A 41 -91.29 -51.04 -30.05
CA ALA A 41 -90.04 -51.04 -30.78
C ALA A 41 -89.18 -49.93 -30.20
N ASP A 42 -88.12 -50.32 -29.48
CA ASP A 42 -87.10 -49.42 -28.96
C ASP A 42 -86.33 -48.83 -30.15
N LEU A 43 -86.92 -47.77 -30.73
CA LEU A 43 -86.40 -47.04 -31.89
C LEU A 43 -85.15 -46.28 -31.47
N LYS A 44 -84.04 -47.02 -31.36
CA LYS A 44 -82.70 -46.49 -31.21
C LYS A 44 -82.34 -45.75 -32.49
N THR A 45 -82.67 -44.47 -32.52
CA THR A 45 -82.26 -43.52 -33.55
C THR A 45 -80.74 -43.37 -33.50
N THR A 46 -80.04 -44.31 -34.13
CA THR A 46 -78.59 -44.32 -34.24
C THR A 46 -78.16 -43.16 -35.13
N ILE A 47 -77.66 -42.10 -34.51
CA ILE A 47 -77.10 -40.95 -35.23
C ILE A 47 -75.71 -41.35 -35.72
N TRP A 48 -75.58 -41.56 -37.02
CA TRP A 48 -74.30 -41.89 -37.66
C TRP A 48 -73.46 -40.62 -37.80
N ALA A 49 -72.41 -40.50 -36.99
CA ALA A 49 -71.43 -39.42 -37.09
C ALA A 49 -70.09 -39.96 -37.61
N SER A 50 -69.67 -39.53 -38.80
CA SER A 50 -68.36 -39.84 -39.36
C SER A 50 -67.30 -38.85 -38.84
N GLY A 51 -66.42 -39.34 -37.98
CA GLY A 51 -65.24 -38.61 -37.50
C GLY A 51 -63.95 -39.18 -38.09
N LYS A 52 -62.96 -38.32 -38.34
CA LYS A 52 -61.59 -38.76 -38.65
C LYS A 52 -60.82 -38.92 -37.35
N VAL A 53 -60.33 -40.13 -37.07
CA VAL A 53 -59.37 -40.35 -35.96
C VAL A 53 -58.05 -39.68 -36.34
N VAL A 54 -57.54 -38.83 -35.46
CA VAL A 54 -56.23 -38.18 -35.56
C VAL A 54 -55.46 -38.42 -34.26
N PRO A 55 -54.11 -38.53 -34.30
CA PRO A 55 -53.33 -38.70 -33.08
C PRO A 55 -53.50 -37.49 -32.16
N ALA A 56 -53.68 -37.74 -30.86
CA ALA A 56 -53.87 -36.69 -29.86
C ALA A 56 -52.66 -35.74 -29.75
N GLN A 57 -51.45 -36.29 -29.99
CA GLN A 57 -50.20 -35.55 -30.13
C GLN A 57 -49.37 -36.23 -31.21
N TRP A 58 -48.63 -35.44 -31.99
CA TRP A 58 -47.63 -35.92 -32.95
C TRP A 58 -46.44 -34.98 -32.92
N ALA A 59 -45.25 -35.51 -33.18
CA ALA A 59 -44.02 -34.74 -33.28
C ALA A 59 -43.15 -35.33 -34.40
N THR A 60 -42.47 -34.46 -35.15
CA THR A 60 -41.43 -34.88 -36.07
C THR A 60 -40.10 -34.89 -35.33
N LEU A 61 -39.43 -36.04 -35.28
CA LEU A 61 -38.09 -36.13 -34.71
C LEU A 61 -37.07 -35.54 -35.70
N SER A 62 -36.30 -34.56 -35.25
CA SER A 62 -35.14 -34.02 -35.96
C SER A 62 -33.97 -33.87 -35.00
N THR A 63 -32.75 -34.00 -35.50
CA THR A 63 -31.54 -33.81 -34.68
C THR A 63 -31.15 -32.33 -34.70
N PRO A 64 -30.88 -31.70 -33.54
CA PRO A 64 -30.49 -30.29 -33.47
C PRO A 64 -29.06 -30.05 -33.98
N ILE A 65 -28.26 -31.12 -34.08
CA ILE A 65 -26.94 -31.15 -34.69
C ILE A 65 -26.95 -32.13 -35.87
N GLY A 66 -26.16 -31.83 -36.90
CA GLY A 66 -25.86 -32.79 -37.97
C GLY A 66 -24.82 -33.80 -37.50
N GLY A 67 -24.94 -35.06 -37.95
CA GLY A 67 -24.01 -36.13 -37.62
C GLY A 67 -24.43 -37.44 -38.29
N GLN A 68 -23.54 -38.42 -38.31
CA GLN A 68 -23.85 -39.76 -38.80
C GLN A 68 -24.66 -40.53 -37.74
N VAL A 69 -25.71 -41.25 -38.15
CA VAL A 69 -26.44 -42.16 -37.24
C VAL A 69 -25.60 -43.43 -37.06
N MET A 70 -25.25 -43.73 -35.80
CA MET A 70 -24.48 -44.92 -35.41
C MET A 70 -25.39 -46.09 -35.02
N GLU A 71 -26.55 -45.79 -34.42
CA GLU A 71 -27.51 -46.79 -33.96
C GLU A 71 -28.92 -46.19 -33.93
N ILE A 72 -29.91 -47.02 -34.25
CA ILE A 72 -31.33 -46.75 -34.04
C ILE A 72 -31.77 -47.71 -32.94
N ALA A 73 -32.24 -47.17 -31.81
CA ALA A 73 -32.46 -47.93 -30.57
C ALA A 73 -33.93 -48.29 -30.31
N ALA A 74 -34.86 -47.77 -31.14
CA ALA A 74 -36.27 -48.12 -31.13
C ALA A 74 -36.73 -48.55 -32.54
N ALA A 75 -37.51 -49.61 -32.64
CA ALA A 75 -38.05 -50.12 -33.89
C ALA A 75 -39.38 -49.44 -34.27
N GLU A 76 -39.77 -49.55 -35.54
CA GLU A 76 -41.06 -49.06 -36.01
C GLU A 76 -42.22 -49.82 -35.33
N GLY A 77 -43.04 -49.08 -34.58
CA GLY A 77 -44.17 -49.62 -33.81
C GLY A 77 -43.90 -49.77 -32.31
N ASP A 78 -42.67 -49.55 -31.82
CA ASP A 78 -42.36 -49.62 -30.40
C ASP A 78 -43.03 -48.51 -29.58
N THR A 79 -43.48 -48.85 -28.37
CA THR A 79 -43.99 -47.88 -27.39
C THR A 79 -42.84 -47.35 -26.53
N VAL A 80 -42.41 -46.12 -26.82
CA VAL A 80 -41.29 -45.46 -26.14
C VAL A 80 -41.77 -44.47 -25.06
N GLN A 81 -40.98 -44.33 -23.99
CA GLN A 81 -41.24 -43.39 -22.90
C GLN A 81 -40.44 -42.08 -23.10
N ALA A 82 -40.89 -41.00 -22.45
CA ALA A 82 -40.17 -39.73 -22.47
C ALA A 82 -38.74 -39.91 -21.88
N GLY A 83 -37.72 -39.45 -22.61
CA GLY A 83 -36.31 -39.64 -22.25
C GLY A 83 -35.68 -40.94 -22.75
N ALA A 84 -36.43 -41.82 -23.42
CA ALA A 84 -35.85 -42.97 -24.11
C ALA A 84 -34.93 -42.52 -25.27
N ILE A 85 -33.78 -43.17 -25.42
CA ILE A 85 -32.90 -42.97 -26.57
C ILE A 85 -33.55 -43.63 -27.78
N LEU A 86 -33.83 -42.85 -28.82
CA LEU A 86 -34.44 -43.34 -30.07
C LEU A 86 -33.38 -43.63 -31.14
N LEU A 87 -32.33 -42.80 -31.18
CA LEU A 87 -31.17 -42.94 -32.05
C LEU A 87 -29.92 -42.40 -31.34
N ARG A 88 -28.75 -42.86 -31.77
CA ARG A 88 -27.44 -42.41 -31.33
C ARG A 88 -26.64 -41.93 -32.54
N LEU A 89 -26.13 -40.70 -32.48
CA LEU A 89 -25.22 -40.14 -33.47
C LEU A 89 -23.77 -40.50 -33.14
N ASP A 90 -22.88 -40.44 -34.13
CA ASP A 90 -21.45 -40.41 -33.89
C ASP A 90 -21.07 -39.10 -33.19
N ASP A 91 -20.53 -39.22 -31.98
CA ASP A 91 -20.12 -38.11 -31.13
C ASP A 91 -18.60 -38.09 -30.88
N ALA A 92 -17.79 -38.88 -31.61
CA ALA A 92 -16.36 -39.01 -31.36
C ALA A 92 -15.60 -37.67 -31.32
N ASP A 93 -15.91 -36.75 -32.24
CA ASP A 93 -15.35 -35.40 -32.28
C ASP A 93 -15.87 -34.51 -31.16
N LEU A 94 -17.14 -34.62 -30.78
CA LEU A 94 -17.71 -33.89 -29.64
C LEU A 94 -17.07 -34.34 -28.33
N GLN A 95 -16.87 -35.65 -28.17
CA GLN A 95 -16.16 -36.24 -27.03
C GLN A 95 -14.67 -35.81 -27.02
N ALA A 96 -14.01 -35.68 -28.18
CA ALA A 96 -12.67 -35.13 -28.27
C ALA A 96 -12.60 -33.65 -27.88
N ASN A 97 -13.56 -32.85 -28.31
CA ASN A 97 -13.69 -31.44 -27.93
C ASN A 97 -13.97 -31.29 -26.43
N VAL A 98 -14.84 -32.12 -25.84
CA VAL A 98 -15.08 -32.15 -24.38
C VAL A 98 -13.81 -32.49 -23.62
N ARG A 99 -13.07 -33.53 -24.02
CA ARG A 99 -11.77 -33.89 -23.41
C ARG A 99 -10.75 -32.74 -23.50
N THR A 100 -10.70 -32.04 -24.63
CA THR A 100 -9.82 -30.89 -24.85
C THR A 100 -10.19 -29.71 -23.94
N ALA A 101 -11.48 -29.38 -23.84
CA ALA A 101 -11.97 -28.33 -22.95
C ALA A 101 -11.74 -28.67 -21.46
N GLN A 102 -11.90 -29.93 -21.06
CA GLN A 102 -11.59 -30.41 -19.71
C GLN A 102 -10.09 -30.28 -19.39
N ALA A 103 -9.21 -30.63 -20.32
CA ALA A 103 -7.76 -30.45 -20.16
C ALA A 103 -7.37 -28.96 -20.04
N ALA A 104 -7.97 -28.09 -20.85
CA ALA A 104 -7.75 -26.64 -20.77
C ALA A 104 -8.24 -26.06 -19.42
N LEU A 105 -9.39 -26.52 -18.92
CA LEU A 105 -9.91 -26.15 -17.61
C LEU A 105 -8.98 -26.59 -16.48
N ALA A 106 -8.49 -27.84 -16.53
CA ALA A 106 -7.55 -28.37 -15.53
C ALA A 106 -6.22 -27.58 -15.51
N ALA A 107 -5.69 -27.22 -16.67
CA ALA A 107 -4.50 -26.39 -16.79
C ALA A 107 -4.73 -24.96 -16.22
N ALA A 108 -5.87 -24.34 -16.54
CA ALA A 108 -6.22 -23.02 -16.00
C ALA A 108 -6.44 -23.04 -14.47
N GLN A 109 -7.02 -24.11 -13.93
CA GLN A 109 -7.18 -24.31 -12.49
C GLN A 109 -5.83 -24.53 -11.79
N ALA A 110 -4.91 -25.31 -12.39
CA ALA A 110 -3.57 -25.51 -11.87
C ALA A 110 -2.75 -24.21 -11.86
N GLU A 111 -2.84 -23.38 -12.91
CA GLU A 111 -2.20 -22.07 -12.95
C GLU A 111 -2.81 -21.09 -11.93
N LEU A 112 -4.13 -21.07 -11.78
CA LEU A 112 -4.78 -20.27 -10.75
C LEU A 112 -4.36 -20.71 -9.33
N ALA A 113 -4.19 -22.01 -9.09
CA ALA A 113 -3.68 -22.54 -7.83
C ALA A 113 -2.21 -22.15 -7.61
N ARG A 114 -1.37 -22.18 -8.66
CA ARG A 114 0.03 -21.72 -8.61
C ARG A 114 0.14 -20.22 -8.29
N LEU A 115 -0.74 -19.39 -8.87
CA LEU A 115 -0.78 -17.94 -8.65
C LEU A 115 -1.39 -17.55 -7.29
N LYS A 116 -2.30 -18.38 -6.75
CA LYS A 116 -2.87 -18.21 -5.40
C LYS A 116 -2.02 -18.82 -4.27
N ALA A 117 -1.07 -19.68 -4.61
CA ALA A 117 -0.15 -20.23 -3.63
C ALA A 117 0.64 -19.10 -2.96
N ALA A 118 0.70 -19.11 -1.63
CA ALA A 118 1.47 -18.13 -0.89
C ALA A 118 2.96 -18.18 -1.31
N PRO A 119 3.71 -17.06 -1.19
CA PRO A 119 5.16 -17.06 -1.39
C PRO A 119 5.80 -18.19 -0.60
N ARG A 120 6.76 -18.91 -1.21
CA ARG A 120 7.43 -20.02 -0.53
C ARG A 120 8.10 -19.47 0.74
N PRO A 121 8.00 -20.12 1.91
CA PRO A 121 8.56 -19.59 3.17
C PRO A 121 10.02 -19.16 3.07
N ALA A 122 10.84 -19.87 2.28
CA ALA A 122 12.23 -19.51 2.01
C ALA A 122 12.42 -18.18 1.26
N GLN A 123 11.47 -17.77 0.40
CA GLN A 123 11.50 -16.47 -0.28
C GLN A 123 11.10 -15.32 0.66
N LEU A 124 10.16 -15.58 1.58
CA LEU A 124 9.78 -14.62 2.60
C LEU A 124 10.93 -14.42 3.60
N ALA A 125 11.50 -15.51 4.12
CA ALA A 125 12.64 -15.46 5.03
C ALA A 125 13.86 -14.75 4.42
N ALA A 126 14.16 -14.99 3.13
CA ALA A 126 15.22 -14.27 2.43
C ALA A 126 14.95 -12.75 2.35
N ALA A 127 13.71 -12.35 2.05
CA ALA A 127 13.34 -10.93 2.03
C ALA A 127 13.35 -10.29 3.43
N GLU A 128 12.97 -11.04 4.47
CA GLU A 128 13.08 -10.60 5.87
C GLU A 128 14.54 -10.43 6.31
N ASP A 129 15.44 -11.32 5.87
CA ASP A 129 16.88 -11.20 6.11
C ASP A 129 17.53 -10.07 5.31
N ASP A 130 17.11 -9.82 4.07
CA ASP A 130 17.52 -8.65 3.27
C ASP A 130 17.11 -7.34 3.96
N ILE A 131 15.88 -7.26 4.50
CA ILE A 131 15.41 -6.12 5.30
C ILE A 131 16.28 -5.95 6.55
N ARG A 132 16.51 -7.03 7.31
CA ARG A 132 17.32 -7.02 8.54
C ARG A 132 18.76 -6.54 8.27
N LEU A 133 19.34 -6.94 7.14
CA LEU A 133 20.66 -6.51 6.70
C LEU A 133 20.67 -5.02 6.30
N ALA A 134 19.63 -4.56 5.60
CA ALA A 134 19.47 -3.15 5.25
C ALA A 134 19.28 -2.25 6.48
N GLU A 135 18.50 -2.69 7.48
CA GLU A 135 18.32 -2.00 8.77
C GLU A 135 19.64 -1.89 9.55
N ALA A 136 20.41 -2.98 9.63
CA ALA A 136 21.73 -2.97 10.25
C ALA A 136 22.71 -2.04 9.51
N GLY A 137 22.68 -2.03 8.18
CA GLY A 137 23.45 -1.10 7.34
C GLY A 137 23.06 0.36 7.59
N LEU A 138 21.77 0.66 7.67
CA LEU A 138 21.25 1.99 7.99
C LEU A 138 21.69 2.45 9.39
N GLN A 139 21.59 1.58 10.40
CA GLN A 139 22.04 1.90 11.75
C GLN A 139 23.55 2.19 11.80
N SER A 140 24.36 1.38 11.09
CA SER A 140 25.81 1.61 11.00
C SER A 140 26.14 2.92 10.28
N ALA A 141 25.42 3.26 9.20
CA ALA A 141 25.61 4.51 8.48
C ALA A 141 25.24 5.72 9.35
N GLN A 142 24.12 5.65 10.09
CA GLN A 142 23.70 6.71 11.00
C GLN A 142 24.71 6.94 12.14
N ALA A 143 25.27 5.86 12.71
CA ALA A 143 26.33 5.96 13.72
C ALA A 143 27.61 6.61 13.15
N ALA A 144 27.98 6.28 11.91
CA ALA A 144 29.13 6.88 11.23
C ALA A 144 28.91 8.39 10.95
N VAL A 145 27.70 8.80 10.59
CA VAL A 145 27.34 10.24 10.43
C VAL A 145 27.52 10.97 11.76
N THR A 146 26.93 10.47 12.85
CA THR A 146 27.05 11.10 14.18
C THR A 146 28.50 11.14 14.68
N GLN A 147 29.31 10.12 14.37
CA GLN A 147 30.75 10.14 14.66
C GLN A 147 31.49 11.22 13.86
N ALA A 148 31.17 11.39 12.58
CA ALA A 148 31.77 12.42 11.71
C ALA A 148 31.37 13.84 12.15
N GLU A 149 30.12 14.05 12.56
CA GLU A 149 29.63 15.32 13.13
C GLU A 149 30.39 15.68 14.41
N ALA A 150 30.58 14.72 15.33
CA ALA A 150 31.35 14.93 16.55
C ALA A 150 32.85 15.20 16.26
N ALA A 151 33.44 14.52 15.27
CA ALA A 151 34.80 14.78 14.83
C ALA A 151 34.96 16.20 14.23
N LEU A 152 34.00 16.64 13.41
CA LEU A 152 33.96 17.98 12.85
C LEU A 152 33.81 19.07 13.92
N ALA A 153 32.94 18.86 14.92
CA ALA A 153 32.78 19.77 16.05
C ALA A 153 34.10 19.93 16.84
N ASN A 154 34.80 18.82 17.11
CA ASN A 154 36.11 18.83 17.77
C ASN A 154 37.18 19.54 16.92
N ALA A 155 37.22 19.31 15.61
CA ALA A 155 38.15 19.97 14.70
C ALA A 155 37.92 21.49 14.65
N ASN A 156 36.66 21.94 14.62
CA ASN A 156 36.31 23.35 14.66
C ASN A 156 36.70 24.01 16.00
N ALA A 157 36.55 23.31 17.13
CA ALA A 157 37.01 23.79 18.43
C ALA A 157 38.54 23.92 18.50
N GLN A 158 39.28 22.96 17.93
CA GLN A 158 40.74 23.02 17.82
C GLN A 158 41.19 24.17 16.89
N LEU A 159 40.50 24.40 15.78
CA LEU A 159 40.75 25.54 14.88
C LEU A 159 40.56 26.86 15.62
N ALA A 160 39.43 27.06 16.31
CA ALA A 160 39.18 28.28 17.08
C ALA A 160 40.21 28.51 18.20
N GLN A 161 40.70 27.43 18.84
CA GLN A 161 41.79 27.51 19.81
C GLN A 161 43.12 27.91 19.15
N ALA A 162 43.42 27.38 17.96
CA ALA A 162 44.62 27.73 17.20
C ALA A 162 44.58 29.18 16.69
N GLU A 163 43.42 29.65 16.22
CA GLU A 163 43.20 31.05 15.81
C GLU A 163 43.35 32.02 16.99
N ALA A 164 42.81 31.68 18.16
CA ALA A 164 43.00 32.46 19.39
C ALA A 164 44.48 32.49 19.83
N GLY A 165 45.18 31.35 19.72
CA GLY A 165 46.62 31.26 19.98
C GLY A 165 47.45 32.11 19.01
N LEU A 166 47.11 32.10 17.72
CA LEU A 166 47.74 32.93 16.70
C LEU A 166 47.56 34.43 16.99
N LEU A 167 46.33 34.85 17.35
CA LEU A 167 46.05 36.23 17.72
C LEU A 167 46.83 36.67 18.98
N ALA A 168 46.96 35.79 19.96
CA ALA A 168 47.75 36.05 21.16
C ALA A 168 49.25 36.19 20.83
N ALA A 169 49.81 35.30 20.00
CA ALA A 169 51.20 35.39 19.54
C ALA A 169 51.46 36.69 18.77
N GLN A 170 50.57 37.07 17.84
CA GLN A 170 50.65 38.34 17.10
C GLN A 170 50.65 39.56 18.05
N ALA A 171 49.81 39.55 19.08
CA ALA A 171 49.79 40.62 20.09
C ALA A 171 51.08 40.66 20.94
N THR A 172 51.65 39.49 21.27
CA THR A 172 52.93 39.38 21.97
C THR A 172 54.09 39.91 21.13
N LEU A 173 54.18 39.49 19.87
CA LEU A 173 55.16 39.98 18.90
C LEU A 173 55.08 41.51 18.77
N HIS A 174 53.88 42.06 18.55
CA HIS A 174 53.70 43.51 18.43
C HIS A 174 54.09 44.27 19.70
N GLY A 175 53.82 43.69 20.88
CA GLY A 175 54.27 44.24 22.17
C GLY A 175 55.80 44.23 22.32
N ALA A 176 56.47 43.16 21.86
CA ALA A 176 57.91 43.05 21.84
C ALA A 176 58.55 44.06 20.87
N GLU A 177 58.02 44.18 19.64
CA GLU A 177 58.43 45.18 18.64
C GLU A 177 58.34 46.61 19.19
N ALA A 178 57.21 46.96 19.81
CA ALA A 178 57.02 48.28 20.42
C ALA A 178 57.99 48.53 21.59
N SER A 179 58.36 47.49 22.34
CA SER A 179 59.36 47.60 23.40
C SER A 179 60.77 47.82 22.85
N LEU A 180 61.18 47.04 21.85
CA LEU A 180 62.43 47.23 21.11
C LEU A 180 62.51 48.62 20.47
N GLN A 181 61.42 49.12 19.90
CA GLN A 181 61.37 50.45 19.31
C GLN A 181 61.59 51.56 20.36
N ARG A 182 61.03 51.42 21.57
CA ARG A 182 61.29 52.36 22.68
C ARG A 182 62.77 52.35 23.10
N LEU A 183 63.39 51.18 23.19
CA LEU A 183 64.82 51.06 23.50
C LEU A 183 65.68 51.71 22.41
N ARG A 184 65.42 51.42 21.13
CA ARG A 184 66.13 52.01 19.98
C ARG A 184 65.97 53.53 19.87
N ASN A 185 64.80 54.07 20.21
CA ASN A 185 64.56 55.52 20.24
C ASN A 185 65.28 56.21 21.42
N GLY A 186 65.58 55.45 22.47
CA GLY A 186 66.20 55.94 23.70
C GLY A 186 65.31 56.89 24.52
N PRO A 187 65.84 57.41 25.64
CA PRO A 187 65.10 58.31 26.51
C PRO A 187 64.75 59.63 25.83
N THR A 188 63.50 60.05 26.03
CA THR A 188 62.93 61.28 25.47
C THR A 188 63.61 62.53 26.02
N GLN A 189 63.46 63.64 25.31
CA GLN A 189 64.00 64.93 25.75
C GLN A 189 63.40 65.36 27.11
N ALA A 190 62.12 65.07 27.37
CA ALA A 190 61.48 65.38 28.64
C ALA A 190 62.03 64.53 29.81
N GLU A 191 62.38 63.26 29.58
CA GLU A 191 63.02 62.41 30.60
C GLU A 191 64.44 62.92 30.92
N LYS A 192 65.21 63.29 29.89
CA LYS A 192 66.53 63.93 30.06
C LYS A 192 66.44 65.26 30.82
N GLU A 193 65.45 66.10 30.52
CA GLU A 193 65.23 67.38 31.19
C GLU A 193 64.78 67.21 32.64
N THR A 194 63.90 66.26 32.94
CA THR A 194 63.47 65.98 34.32
C THR A 194 64.59 65.37 35.17
N ALA A 195 65.42 64.49 34.60
CA ALA A 195 66.62 63.99 35.25
C ALA A 195 67.64 65.11 35.52
N PHE A 196 67.89 65.99 34.53
CA PHE A 196 68.75 67.16 34.68
C PHE A 196 68.24 68.13 35.75
N ALA A 197 66.93 68.39 35.79
CA ALA A 197 66.31 69.26 36.79
C ALA A 197 66.48 68.72 38.21
N ARG A 198 66.31 67.39 38.41
CA ARG A 198 66.57 66.73 39.70
C ARG A 198 68.03 66.84 40.13
N LEU A 199 68.98 66.57 39.21
CA LEU A 199 70.41 66.75 39.49
C LEU A 199 70.74 68.18 39.90
N LYS A 200 70.21 69.17 39.18
CA LYS A 200 70.39 70.60 39.48
C LYS A 200 69.81 70.97 40.85
N GLN A 201 68.65 70.41 41.23
CA GLN A 201 68.05 70.62 42.54
C GLN A 201 68.91 70.02 43.65
N ALA A 202 69.35 68.76 43.51
CA ALA A 202 70.19 68.09 44.50
C ALA A 202 71.56 68.77 44.69
N GLN A 203 72.19 69.23 43.60
CA GLN A 203 73.41 70.05 43.66
C GLN A 203 73.18 71.33 44.48
N ALA A 204 72.06 72.03 44.22
CA ALA A 204 71.76 73.28 44.91
C ALA A 204 71.48 73.09 46.43
N GLU A 205 70.94 71.96 46.86
CA GLU A 205 70.83 71.66 48.30
C GLU A 205 72.17 71.27 48.92
N TYR A 206 73.00 70.49 48.21
CA TYR A 206 74.38 70.17 48.65
C TYR A 206 75.22 71.45 48.82
N ASP A 207 75.23 72.35 47.83
CA ASP A 207 76.04 73.58 47.86
C ASP A 207 75.66 74.51 49.03
N LYS A 208 74.36 74.62 49.35
CA LYS A 208 73.88 75.40 50.51
C LYS A 208 74.45 74.90 51.83
N ILE A 209 74.56 73.59 52.01
CA ILE A 209 75.02 72.97 53.26
C ILE A 209 76.56 72.94 53.28
N ALA A 210 77.21 72.64 52.16
CA ALA A 210 78.66 72.55 52.06
C ALA A 210 79.38 73.89 52.29
N TRP A 211 78.75 75.02 51.96
CA TRP A 211 79.30 76.37 52.22
C TRP A 211 78.87 76.98 53.56
N ALA A 212 78.07 76.29 54.38
CA ALA A 212 77.78 76.70 55.76
C ALA A 212 78.97 76.34 56.67
N GLY A 213 79.85 77.32 56.92
CA GLY A 213 81.24 77.14 57.36
C GLY A 213 81.58 76.48 58.71
N GLU A 214 80.66 75.75 59.37
CA GLU A 214 80.93 75.04 60.63
C GLU A 214 80.30 73.62 60.63
N VAL A 215 80.88 72.70 59.85
CA VAL A 215 80.40 71.31 59.70
C VAL A 215 80.94 70.35 60.80
N SER A 216 81.81 70.83 61.70
CA SER A 216 82.40 69.98 62.74
C SER A 216 81.49 69.87 63.99
N LEU A 217 80.95 68.66 64.22
CA LEU A 217 80.30 68.17 65.46
C LEU A 217 78.82 68.54 65.72
N THR A 218 78.02 68.80 64.69
CA THR A 218 76.61 69.21 64.84
C THR A 218 75.65 68.43 63.92
N PRO A 219 74.31 68.47 64.12
CA PRO A 219 73.32 67.81 63.25
C PRO A 219 73.45 68.14 61.74
N GLN A 220 74.08 69.28 61.42
CA GLN A 220 74.41 69.73 60.08
C GLN A 220 75.37 68.80 59.34
N ALA A 221 76.22 68.04 60.04
CA ALA A 221 77.11 67.06 59.41
C ALA A 221 76.33 65.89 58.79
N LEU A 222 75.30 65.40 59.49
CA LEU A 222 74.39 64.36 58.97
C LEU A 222 73.56 64.89 57.80
N ALA A 223 73.14 66.16 57.85
CA ALA A 223 72.43 66.79 56.73
C ALA A 223 73.32 66.94 55.48
N LEU A 224 74.62 67.23 55.65
CA LEU A 224 75.57 67.25 54.52
C LEU A 224 75.78 65.86 53.93
N GLU A 225 75.92 64.83 54.78
CA GLU A 225 76.03 63.43 54.34
C GLU A 225 74.80 63.00 53.54
N GLN A 226 73.59 63.30 54.04
CA GLN A 226 72.33 63.05 53.32
C GLN A 226 72.26 63.78 51.97
N ALA A 227 72.56 65.08 51.92
CA ALA A 227 72.57 65.84 50.66
C ALA A 227 73.65 65.34 49.68
N THR A 228 74.78 64.84 50.17
CA THR A 228 75.83 64.21 49.35
C THR A 228 75.32 62.93 48.69
N LEU A 229 74.63 62.07 49.47
CA LEU A 229 74.03 60.83 48.97
C LEU A 229 72.89 61.12 47.97
N GLU A 230 72.03 62.10 48.24
CA GLU A 230 70.98 62.54 47.30
C GLU A 230 71.56 63.08 46.00
N TYR A 231 72.62 63.90 46.07
CA TYR A 231 73.33 64.39 44.89
C TYR A 231 73.96 63.26 44.07
N GLN A 232 74.66 62.32 44.72
CA GLN A 232 75.25 61.16 44.05
C GLN A 232 74.17 60.27 43.39
N ALA A 233 73.04 60.03 44.07
CA ALA A 233 71.91 59.29 43.52
C ALA A 233 71.29 60.02 42.31
N ALA A 234 71.12 61.35 42.38
CA ALA A 234 70.63 62.15 41.26
C ALA A 234 71.62 62.19 40.09
N GLN A 235 72.92 62.22 40.36
CA GLN A 235 73.98 62.17 39.35
C GLN A 235 74.00 60.82 38.64
N ALA A 236 73.94 59.70 39.38
CA ALA A 236 73.84 58.36 38.82
C ALA A 236 72.57 58.20 37.96
N THR A 237 71.44 58.73 38.42
CA THR A 237 70.16 58.74 37.68
C THR A 237 70.25 59.56 36.40
N TYR A 238 70.89 60.73 36.42
CA TYR A 238 71.09 61.53 35.21
C TYR A 238 72.04 60.84 34.23
N GLN A 239 73.13 60.23 34.72
CA GLN A 239 74.07 59.50 33.88
C GLN A 239 73.41 58.30 33.19
N SER A 240 72.62 57.48 33.90
CA SER A 240 71.91 56.37 33.26
C SER A 240 70.89 56.84 32.21
N VAL A 241 70.13 57.90 32.49
CA VAL A 241 69.18 58.49 31.52
C VAL A 241 69.88 59.12 30.31
N VAL A 242 71.08 59.68 30.46
CA VAL A 242 71.83 60.25 29.31
C VAL A 242 72.54 59.18 28.50
N SER A 243 73.11 58.15 29.14
CA SER A 243 73.75 57.01 28.49
C SER A 243 72.77 56.18 27.66
N GLY A 244 71.50 56.14 28.05
CA GLY A 244 70.46 55.35 27.38
C GLY A 244 70.55 53.85 27.70
N PRO A 245 69.71 53.02 27.05
CA PRO A 245 69.77 51.57 27.21
C PRO A 245 71.09 51.01 26.65
N THR A 246 71.57 49.93 27.25
CA THR A 246 72.82 49.26 26.84
C THR A 246 72.61 48.40 25.59
N GLU A 247 73.70 48.01 24.92
CA GLU A 247 73.62 47.03 23.83
C GLU A 247 73.09 45.66 24.32
N GLU A 248 73.32 45.30 25.58
CA GLU A 248 72.75 44.09 26.19
C GLU A 248 71.22 44.19 26.33
N ASP A 249 70.70 45.36 26.74
CA ASP A 249 69.24 45.61 26.82
C ASP A 249 68.57 45.53 25.44
N ILE A 250 69.22 46.08 24.42
CA ILE A 250 68.72 46.07 23.03
C ILE A 250 68.78 44.64 22.49
N ALA A 251 69.90 43.92 22.65
CA ALA A 251 70.06 42.54 22.19
C ALA A 251 69.06 41.58 22.89
N ALA A 252 68.80 41.78 24.19
CA ALA A 252 67.79 41.03 24.91
C ALA A 252 66.37 41.29 24.38
N ALA A 253 66.06 42.53 23.99
CA ALA A 253 64.77 42.88 23.37
C ALA A 253 64.65 42.37 21.92
N GLU A 254 65.74 42.33 21.16
CA GLU A 254 65.78 41.73 19.81
C GLU A 254 65.56 40.22 19.87
N ALA A 255 66.23 39.53 20.80
CA ALA A 255 65.99 38.11 21.06
C ALA A 255 64.55 37.83 21.53
N ALA A 256 63.95 38.73 22.32
CA ALA A 256 62.55 38.62 22.73
C ALA A 256 61.59 38.71 21.53
N VAL A 257 61.84 39.61 20.57
CA VAL A 257 61.08 39.71 19.31
C VAL A 257 61.25 38.46 18.43
N GLU A 258 62.47 37.91 18.33
CA GLU A 258 62.74 36.69 17.56
C GLU A 258 62.09 35.43 18.17
N SER A 259 61.80 35.45 19.48
CA SER A 259 61.19 34.34 20.22
C SER A 259 59.66 34.37 20.34
N ALA A 260 58.99 35.41 19.82
CA ALA A 260 57.57 35.71 20.02
C ALA A 260 56.66 35.31 18.84
#